data_AF-A0A351F961-F1
#
_entry.id   AF-A0A351F961-F1
#
_cell.length_a   1.000
_cell.length_b   1.000
_cell.length_c   1.000
_cell.angle_alpha   90.00
_cell.angle_beta   90.00
_cell.angle_gamma   90.00
#
_symmetry.space_group_name_H-M   'P 1'
#
loop_
_entity.id
_entity.type
_entity.pdbx_description
1 polymer ?
#
loop_
_entity_poly.entity_id
_entity_poly.type
_entity_poly.pdbx_seq_one_letter_code
_entity_poly.pdbx_strand_id
1 'polypeptide(L)'
;MAKKIIAVVLSVVLMAQIFVIGATAKSKKYIITNPYDAVDWDEWGSYKFQPHCQTNASDGYLTIKEFVQMHYDLNYDVVALTDHGTINKGWNKVPDLVPLIRLVKYERTHMAPIDPLSDEEYDSYLSGTAASTERTHKNGMLDVPQGIELNMATPKADCHLTGYFSDYGQGLAGVYGDYETPSKGVREAGGISMLSHVGEYVYTDKDSADHVGQKVDDYYANKFARLFLDNAGSSVGMGINSATDAHTRCDRILYDQILQKTIPNGVVPWGFCFSDSHDVRALNDAYTMLMMKDFDMANVRASMENGWSFAVSHYSNGVELNGMEEIPGFDEDKVYDEKLYLLDNTPMVTRIDVDQDKGTIRIEGTNFDRITWVSNGNVIKREENITNGTATLNLYSDELLNDPYLYIRFYITGENGICYAQPFVLNVEGEEITPVEVPETHDISTFLRGLATVTDWLFFRFNPIIWLFKYVALGYNVFDRFFHPYSN
;
A
#
# COMPACT_ATOMS: atom_id res chain seq x y z
N MET A 1 43.63 -29.97 -58.30
CA MET A 1 42.70 -28.84 -58.46
C MET A 1 41.60 -28.83 -57.40
N ALA A 2 40.89 -29.95 -57.17
CA ALA A 2 39.81 -30.06 -56.18
C ALA A 2 40.17 -29.61 -54.74
N LYS A 3 41.35 -29.99 -54.22
CA LYS A 3 41.78 -29.59 -52.85
C LYS A 3 41.95 -28.07 -52.66
N LYS A 4 42.34 -27.34 -53.71
CA LYS A 4 42.50 -25.87 -53.64
C LYS A 4 41.14 -25.17 -53.69
N ILE A 5 40.17 -25.71 -54.43
CA ILE A 5 38.81 -25.19 -54.51
C ILE A 5 38.08 -25.41 -53.17
N ILE A 6 38.22 -26.59 -52.58
CA ILE A 6 37.64 -26.91 -51.26
C ILE A 6 38.20 -25.99 -50.16
N ALA A 7 39.52 -25.72 -50.17
CA ALA A 7 40.12 -24.82 -49.20
C ALA A 7 39.58 -23.37 -49.32
N VAL A 8 39.43 -22.87 -50.55
CA VAL A 8 38.88 -21.52 -50.78
C VAL A 8 37.41 -21.44 -50.35
N VAL A 9 36.61 -22.47 -50.65
CA VAL A 9 35.19 -22.52 -50.21
C VAL A 9 35.09 -22.57 -48.69
N LEU A 10 35.91 -23.38 -48.00
CA LEU A 10 35.94 -23.43 -46.54
C LEU A 10 36.37 -22.10 -45.91
N SER A 11 37.36 -21.41 -46.49
CA SER A 11 37.80 -20.09 -46.02
C SER A 11 36.73 -19.01 -46.22
N VAL A 12 35.95 -19.07 -47.31
CA VAL A 12 34.82 -18.16 -47.55
C VAL A 12 33.67 -18.44 -46.60
N VAL A 13 33.37 -19.71 -46.29
CA VAL A 13 32.34 -20.08 -45.30
C VAL A 13 32.76 -19.66 -43.88
N LEU A 14 34.03 -19.84 -43.51
CA LEU A 14 34.57 -19.38 -42.22
C LEU A 14 34.58 -17.85 -42.11
N MET A 15 34.91 -17.12 -43.17
CA MET A 15 34.78 -15.65 -43.19
C MET A 15 33.32 -15.19 -43.16
N ALA A 16 32.40 -15.88 -43.85
CA ALA A 16 30.98 -15.58 -43.78
C ALA A 16 30.40 -15.82 -42.37
N GLN A 17 30.91 -16.80 -41.61
CA GLN A 17 30.53 -16.98 -40.20
C GLN A 17 31.05 -15.85 -39.29
N ILE A 18 32.18 -15.21 -39.62
CA ILE A 18 32.68 -14.05 -38.86
C ILE A 18 31.82 -12.80 -39.12
N PHE A 19 31.18 -12.68 -40.28
CA PHE A 19 30.25 -11.59 -40.59
C PHE A 19 28.79 -11.83 -40.13
N VAL A 20 28.42 -13.07 -39.78
CA VAL A 20 27.06 -13.40 -39.29
C VAL A 20 26.92 -13.32 -37.76
N ILE A 21 28.02 -13.13 -37.02
CA ILE A 21 27.98 -12.88 -35.56
C ILE A 21 27.99 -11.36 -35.25
N GLY A 22 27.91 -10.52 -36.28
CA GLY A 22 28.03 -9.06 -36.16
C GLY A 22 26.78 -8.28 -36.53
N ALA A 23 25.57 -8.74 -36.19
CA ALA A 23 24.36 -7.90 -36.24
C ALA A 23 23.14 -8.63 -35.65
N THR A 24 22.98 -8.60 -34.32
CA THR A 24 21.69 -8.37 -33.64
C THR A 24 21.96 -8.06 -32.17
N ALA A 25 22.73 -7.01 -31.88
CA ALA A 25 22.40 -6.22 -30.70
C ALA A 25 21.32 -5.25 -31.17
N LYS A 26 20.05 -5.70 -31.22
CA LYS A 26 18.96 -4.72 -31.12
C LYS A 26 19.20 -4.09 -29.75
N SER A 27 19.73 -2.88 -29.72
CA SER A 27 19.74 -2.08 -28.48
C SER A 27 18.32 -2.13 -27.95
N LYS A 28 18.11 -2.73 -26.76
CA LYS A 28 16.79 -2.78 -26.14
C LYS A 28 16.27 -1.35 -26.14
N LYS A 29 15.07 -1.11 -26.69
CA LYS A 29 14.41 0.19 -26.55
C LYS A 29 13.28 0.00 -25.56
N TYR A 30 13.40 0.63 -24.40
CA TYR A 30 12.37 0.52 -23.37
C TYR A 30 11.19 1.43 -23.70
N ILE A 31 9.99 0.93 -23.45
CA ILE A 31 8.73 1.68 -23.36
C ILE A 31 8.40 1.76 -21.87
N ILE A 32 8.33 2.98 -21.35
CA ILE A 32 8.13 3.25 -19.92
C ILE A 32 6.67 3.64 -19.72
N THR A 33 5.88 2.85 -18.99
CA THR A 33 4.55 3.27 -18.56
C THR A 33 4.70 4.04 -17.26
N ASN A 34 4.45 5.36 -17.31
CA ASN A 34 4.57 6.26 -16.18
C ASN A 34 3.26 6.25 -15.35
N PRO A 35 3.27 5.84 -14.07
CA PRO A 35 2.07 5.91 -13.22
C PRO A 35 1.61 7.37 -12.98
N TYR A 36 2.49 8.35 -13.19
CA TYR A 36 2.21 9.78 -13.00
C TYR A 36 1.96 10.54 -14.32
N ASP A 37 1.71 9.85 -15.45
CA ASP A 37 1.54 10.50 -16.76
C ASP A 37 0.37 11.50 -16.80
N ALA A 38 -0.66 11.25 -15.99
CA ALA A 38 -1.83 12.13 -15.86
C ALA A 38 -1.63 13.30 -14.88
N VAL A 39 -0.60 13.25 -14.03
CA VAL A 39 -0.37 14.26 -12.99
C VAL A 39 0.17 15.52 -13.64
N ASP A 40 -0.61 16.60 -13.56
CA ASP A 40 -0.13 17.93 -13.92
C ASP A 40 0.63 18.52 -12.73
N TRP A 41 1.96 18.48 -12.79
CA TRP A 41 2.84 18.95 -11.71
C TRP A 41 2.74 20.45 -11.42
N ASP A 42 2.17 21.23 -12.33
CA ASP A 42 2.03 22.68 -12.15
C ASP A 42 0.62 23.07 -11.65
N GLU A 43 -0.39 22.21 -11.86
CA GLU A 43 -1.79 22.47 -11.47
C GLU A 43 -2.31 21.61 -10.31
N TRP A 44 -1.92 20.33 -10.20
CA TRP A 44 -2.45 19.42 -9.18
C TRP A 44 -1.82 19.67 -7.81
N GLY A 45 -2.61 19.45 -6.76
CA GLY A 45 -2.13 19.51 -5.38
C GLY A 45 -1.57 18.18 -4.89
N SER A 46 -0.65 18.25 -3.93
CA SER A 46 -0.18 17.12 -3.13
C SER A 46 -0.83 17.15 -1.75
N TYR A 47 -1.58 16.13 -1.39
CA TYR A 47 -2.41 16.11 -0.19
C TYR A 47 -2.03 14.95 0.74
N LYS A 48 -1.75 15.27 1.99
CA LYS A 48 -1.35 14.31 3.01
C LYS A 48 -2.54 13.48 3.45
N PHE A 49 -2.48 12.19 3.17
CA PHE A 49 -3.55 11.22 3.40
C PHE A 49 -3.13 10.20 4.45
N GLN A 50 -3.99 9.99 5.44
CA GLN A 50 -3.89 8.88 6.37
C GLN A 50 -4.89 7.77 5.99
N PRO A 51 -4.43 6.64 5.42
CA PRO A 51 -5.33 5.58 4.96
C PRO A 51 -5.87 4.65 6.05
N HIS A 52 -5.22 4.58 7.21
CA HIS A 52 -5.45 3.51 8.18
C HIS A 52 -5.14 3.97 9.60
N CYS A 53 -6.19 4.18 10.40
CA CYS A 53 -6.14 4.54 11.82
C CYS A 53 -7.39 4.10 12.60
N GLN A 54 -7.26 4.11 13.93
CA GLN A 54 -8.22 3.54 14.87
C GLN A 54 -8.59 4.56 15.95
N THR A 55 -9.80 4.42 16.49
CA THR A 55 -10.30 5.18 17.63
C THR A 55 -10.84 4.24 18.71
N ASN A 56 -11.33 4.82 19.80
CA ASN A 56 -11.98 4.07 20.87
C ASN A 56 -13.34 3.45 20.48
N ALA A 57 -13.75 3.60 19.21
CA ALA A 57 -14.86 2.87 18.62
C ALA A 57 -14.51 1.38 18.37
N SER A 58 -13.25 1.03 18.07
CA SER A 58 -12.74 -0.34 18.16
C SER A 58 -11.77 -0.50 19.33
N ASP A 59 -10.53 -0.04 19.14
CA ASP A 59 -9.40 -0.39 20.00
C ASP A 59 -8.24 0.62 19.95
N GLY A 60 -8.45 1.81 19.42
CA GLY A 60 -7.61 2.97 19.68
C GLY A 60 -7.90 3.59 21.05
N TYR A 61 -6.98 4.45 21.51
CA TYR A 61 -7.12 5.23 22.75
C TYR A 61 -7.90 6.53 22.52
N LEU A 62 -7.80 7.11 21.32
CA LEU A 62 -8.37 8.42 21.01
C LEU A 62 -9.88 8.36 20.81
N THR A 63 -10.58 9.39 21.28
CA THR A 63 -11.94 9.67 20.83
C THR A 63 -11.94 10.15 19.37
N ILE A 64 -13.09 10.08 18.69
CA ILE A 64 -13.24 10.64 17.33
C ILE A 64 -12.84 12.13 17.30
N LYS A 65 -13.19 12.90 18.33
CA LYS A 65 -12.87 14.34 18.40
C LYS A 65 -11.36 14.60 18.51
N GLU A 66 -10.68 13.89 19.39
CA GLU A 66 -9.21 13.99 19.52
C GLU A 66 -8.52 13.54 18.24
N PHE A 67 -8.96 12.40 17.68
CA PHE A 67 -8.48 11.87 16.42
C PHE A 67 -8.53 12.92 15.30
N VAL A 68 -9.68 13.55 15.07
CA VAL A 68 -9.84 14.56 14.01
C VAL A 68 -8.98 15.79 14.28
N GLN A 69 -9.02 16.35 15.50
CA GLN A 69 -8.22 17.54 15.84
C GLN A 69 -6.72 17.30 15.64
N MET A 70 -6.21 16.16 16.11
CA MET A 70 -4.78 15.87 16.07
C MET A 70 -4.27 15.64 14.65
N HIS A 71 -5.03 14.96 13.79
CA HIS A 71 -4.67 14.85 12.38
C HIS A 71 -4.72 16.22 11.68
N TYR A 72 -5.70 17.05 12.00
CA TYR A 72 -5.81 18.40 11.46
C TYR A 72 -4.60 19.27 11.83
N ASP A 73 -4.12 19.16 13.08
CA ASP A 73 -2.91 19.82 13.59
C ASP A 73 -1.62 19.26 12.97
N LEU A 74 -1.61 17.98 12.58
CA LEU A 74 -0.49 17.31 11.89
C LEU A 74 -0.48 17.53 10.36
N ASN A 75 -1.19 18.56 9.88
CA ASN A 75 -1.33 18.91 8.46
C ASN A 75 -1.89 17.79 7.57
N TYR A 76 -2.75 16.91 8.10
CA TYR A 76 -3.46 15.99 7.23
C TYR A 76 -4.56 16.72 6.43
N ASP A 77 -4.68 16.31 5.19
CA ASP A 77 -5.66 16.79 4.22
C ASP A 77 -6.80 15.80 4.04
N VAL A 78 -6.52 14.51 4.20
CA VAL A 78 -7.47 13.42 4.01
C VAL A 78 -7.23 12.39 5.10
N VAL A 79 -8.29 11.91 5.75
CA VAL A 79 -8.17 10.91 6.81
C VAL A 79 -9.27 9.87 6.65
N ALA A 80 -8.86 8.59 6.67
CA ALA A 80 -9.78 7.46 6.76
C ALA A 80 -9.80 6.92 8.18
N LEU A 81 -10.97 6.99 8.81
CA LEU A 81 -11.25 6.27 10.05
C LEU A 81 -11.55 4.81 9.69
N THR A 82 -10.73 3.87 10.16
CA THR A 82 -10.81 2.45 9.79
C THR A 82 -10.83 1.58 11.04
N ASP A 83 -11.74 1.86 11.98
CA ASP A 83 -11.91 1.03 13.18
C ASP A 83 -12.20 -0.44 12.82
N HIS A 84 -11.66 -1.39 13.60
CA HIS A 84 -11.85 -2.82 13.37
C HIS A 84 -13.34 -3.19 13.35
N GLY A 85 -13.79 -3.73 12.21
CA GLY A 85 -15.16 -4.22 12.02
C GLY A 85 -16.24 -3.15 12.10
N THR A 86 -15.88 -1.87 12.15
CA THR A 86 -16.79 -0.75 12.36
C THR A 86 -16.69 0.22 11.19
N ILE A 87 -17.76 0.36 10.42
CA ILE A 87 -17.79 1.21 9.24
C ILE A 87 -17.92 2.67 9.67
N ASN A 88 -17.04 3.52 9.16
CA ASN A 88 -17.12 4.96 9.31
C ASN A 88 -18.41 5.51 8.68
N LYS A 89 -19.24 6.17 9.49
CA LYS A 89 -20.47 6.86 9.06
C LYS A 89 -20.30 8.39 8.94
N GLY A 90 -19.08 8.87 9.12
CA GLY A 90 -18.71 10.27 9.23
C GLY A 90 -18.40 10.65 10.68
N TRP A 91 -17.47 11.59 10.88
CA TRP A 91 -17.00 11.99 12.22
C TRP A 91 -18.08 12.62 13.12
N ASN A 92 -19.20 13.04 12.53
CA ASN A 92 -20.36 13.64 13.20
C ASN A 92 -21.52 12.67 13.46
N LYS A 93 -21.31 11.36 13.24
CA LYS A 93 -22.33 10.33 13.49
C LYS A 93 -21.79 9.29 14.45
N VAL A 94 -22.66 8.81 15.33
CA VAL A 94 -22.32 7.67 16.20
C VAL A 94 -22.17 6.43 15.31
N PRO A 95 -21.02 5.73 15.37
CA PRO A 95 -20.81 4.52 14.59
C PRO A 95 -21.65 3.34 15.14
N ASP A 96 -21.89 2.34 14.29
CA ASP A 96 -22.45 1.06 14.75
C ASP A 96 -21.33 0.25 15.40
N LEU A 97 -21.21 0.36 16.71
CA LEU A 97 -20.13 -0.31 17.43
C LEU A 97 -20.24 -1.83 17.35
N VAL A 98 -19.09 -2.50 17.46
CA VAL A 98 -18.99 -3.93 17.75
C VAL A 98 -18.63 -4.08 19.24
N PRO A 99 -19.60 -4.25 20.17
CA PRO A 99 -19.34 -4.20 21.61
C PRO A 99 -18.29 -5.19 22.11
N LEU A 100 -18.20 -6.37 21.49
CA LEU A 100 -17.23 -7.40 21.86
C LEU A 100 -15.78 -6.94 21.63
N ILE A 101 -15.50 -6.26 20.51
CA ILE A 101 -14.14 -5.76 20.21
C ILE A 101 -13.72 -4.75 21.27
N ARG A 102 -14.60 -3.80 21.57
CA ARG A 102 -14.36 -2.79 22.61
C ARG A 102 -14.16 -3.42 23.98
N LEU A 103 -14.93 -4.47 24.31
CA LEU A 103 -14.82 -5.19 25.57
C LEU A 103 -13.50 -5.95 25.70
N VAL A 104 -13.05 -6.61 24.62
CA VAL A 104 -11.74 -7.29 24.60
C VAL A 104 -10.60 -6.28 24.79
N LYS A 105 -10.78 -5.06 24.28
CA LYS A 105 -9.82 -3.95 24.36
C LYS A 105 -10.20 -2.93 25.44
N TYR A 106 -10.80 -3.39 26.54
CA TYR A 106 -11.32 -2.55 27.63
C TYR A 106 -10.29 -1.56 28.22
N GLU A 107 -9.01 -1.95 28.25
CA GLU A 107 -7.93 -1.09 28.72
C GLU A 107 -7.79 0.20 27.88
N ARG A 108 -8.16 0.16 26.60
CA ARG A 108 -8.13 1.31 25.69
C ARG A 108 -9.48 2.00 25.60
N THR A 109 -10.55 1.22 25.45
CA THR A 109 -11.89 1.78 25.17
C THR A 109 -12.63 2.22 26.43
N HIS A 110 -12.33 1.59 27.58
CA HIS A 110 -13.08 1.68 28.83
C HIS A 110 -14.61 1.50 28.68
N MET A 111 -15.06 0.93 27.56
CA MET A 111 -16.46 0.94 27.13
C MET A 111 -17.12 2.32 27.24
N ALA A 112 -16.34 3.41 27.08
CA ALA A 112 -16.83 4.77 27.18
C ALA A 112 -17.92 5.04 26.13
N PRO A 113 -18.87 5.95 26.38
CA PRO A 113 -19.74 6.47 25.31
C PRO A 113 -18.90 7.04 24.17
N ILE A 114 -19.42 6.93 22.95
CA ILE A 114 -18.81 7.56 21.77
C ILE A 114 -19.53 8.86 21.50
N ASP A 115 -18.80 9.95 21.69
CA ASP A 115 -19.28 11.31 21.42
C ASP A 115 -18.70 11.78 20.08
N PRO A 116 -19.49 11.78 18.99
CA PRO A 116 -19.04 12.28 17.70
C PRO A 116 -18.94 13.82 17.72
N LEU A 117 -18.38 14.39 16.66
CA LEU A 117 -18.42 15.84 16.43
C LEU A 117 -19.86 16.34 16.27
N SER A 118 -20.11 17.58 16.68
CA SER A 118 -21.29 18.30 16.20
C SER A 118 -21.20 18.58 14.69
N ASP A 119 -22.32 18.81 14.03
CA ASP A 119 -22.33 19.17 12.60
C ASP A 119 -21.51 20.46 12.33
N GLU A 120 -21.54 21.44 13.24
CA GLU A 120 -20.75 22.67 13.13
C GLU A 120 -19.23 22.41 13.24
N GLU A 121 -18.81 21.56 14.18
CA GLU A 121 -17.40 21.17 14.30
C GLU A 121 -16.94 20.42 13.04
N TYR A 122 -17.75 19.47 12.57
CA TYR A 122 -17.47 18.69 11.37
C TYR A 122 -17.29 19.60 10.13
N ASP A 123 -18.25 20.49 9.89
CA ASP A 123 -18.18 21.45 8.79
C ASP A 123 -16.96 22.37 8.91
N SER A 124 -16.52 22.71 10.13
CA SER A 124 -15.34 23.54 10.34
C SER A 124 -14.03 22.84 9.93
N TYR A 125 -13.92 21.51 10.11
CA TYR A 125 -12.78 20.74 9.61
C TYR A 125 -12.84 20.59 8.09
N LEU A 126 -14.01 20.24 7.54
CA LEU A 126 -14.19 20.07 6.09
C LEU A 126 -13.94 21.37 5.29
N SER A 127 -14.15 22.53 5.91
CA SER A 127 -13.95 23.84 5.28
C SER A 127 -12.61 24.51 5.62
N GLY A 128 -11.82 23.93 6.53
CA GLY A 128 -10.53 24.49 6.95
C GLY A 128 -10.65 25.71 7.88
N THR A 129 -11.81 25.89 8.53
CA THR A 129 -12.05 26.98 9.49
C THR A 129 -11.90 26.55 10.94
N ALA A 130 -11.69 25.26 11.22
CA ALA A 130 -11.39 24.75 12.54
C ALA A 130 -10.13 25.43 13.10
N ALA A 131 -10.14 25.70 14.40
CA ALA A 131 -9.01 26.35 15.06
C ALA A 131 -7.81 25.40 15.15
N SER A 132 -6.65 25.87 14.72
CA SER A 132 -5.37 25.18 14.89
C SER A 132 -4.25 26.22 14.94
N THR A 133 -3.25 25.99 15.78
CA THR A 133 -2.00 26.79 15.79
C THR A 133 -0.92 26.18 14.93
N GLU A 134 -1.06 24.92 14.55
CA GLU A 134 -0.04 24.13 13.84
C GLU A 134 -0.35 24.00 12.35
N ARG A 135 -1.63 24.03 11.97
CA ARG A 135 -2.02 23.85 10.57
C ARG A 135 -1.45 24.95 9.66
N THR A 136 -0.78 24.55 8.59
CA THR A 136 -0.03 25.45 7.70
C THR A 136 -0.82 25.90 6.47
N HIS A 137 -1.93 25.23 6.15
CA HIS A 137 -2.78 25.49 4.99
C HIS A 137 -4.26 25.60 5.36
N LYS A 138 -5.05 26.14 4.43
CA LYS A 138 -6.46 26.53 4.66
C LYS A 138 -7.49 25.71 3.93
N ASN A 139 -7.10 24.76 3.09
CA ASN A 139 -8.05 23.75 2.63
C ASN A 139 -8.53 22.96 3.85
N GLY A 140 -9.75 22.44 3.76
CA GLY A 140 -10.28 21.56 4.79
C GLY A 140 -9.55 20.24 4.89
N MET A 141 -10.04 19.37 5.76
CA MET A 141 -9.59 18.00 5.90
C MET A 141 -10.75 17.08 5.56
N LEU A 142 -10.58 16.20 4.57
CA LEU A 142 -11.63 15.36 4.04
C LEU A 142 -11.77 14.05 4.84
N ASP A 143 -13.02 13.68 5.08
CA ASP A 143 -13.43 12.46 5.77
C ASP A 143 -13.71 11.35 4.74
N VAL A 144 -12.86 10.33 4.69
CA VAL A 144 -13.05 9.22 3.74
C VAL A 144 -14.26 8.39 4.16
N PRO A 145 -15.31 8.31 3.32
CA PRO A 145 -16.54 7.64 3.69
C PRO A 145 -16.33 6.14 3.78
N GLN A 146 -17.02 5.53 4.75
CA GLN A 146 -17.12 4.08 4.88
C GLN A 146 -15.74 3.37 4.98
N GLY A 147 -14.76 4.04 5.58
CA GLY A 147 -13.53 3.42 6.04
C GLY A 147 -13.83 2.33 7.07
N ILE A 148 -13.14 1.20 6.98
CA ILE A 148 -13.23 0.08 7.92
C ILE A 148 -11.94 -0.73 7.83
N GLU A 149 -11.45 -1.24 8.95
CA GLU A 149 -10.48 -2.33 8.95
C GLU A 149 -11.21 -3.67 9.04
N LEU A 150 -11.10 -4.46 7.97
CA LEU A 150 -11.82 -5.71 7.79
C LEU A 150 -11.13 -6.85 8.51
N ASN A 151 -11.86 -7.95 8.70
CA ASN A 151 -11.44 -9.08 9.53
C ASN A 151 -11.14 -8.67 10.97
N MET A 152 -12.11 -8.00 11.63
CA MET A 152 -11.96 -7.30 12.92
C MET A 152 -11.25 -8.05 14.07
N ALA A 153 -11.14 -9.38 13.98
CA ALA A 153 -10.42 -10.20 14.92
C ALA A 153 -10.03 -11.53 14.25
N THR A 154 -8.77 -11.92 14.38
CA THR A 154 -8.25 -13.24 13.98
C THR A 154 -7.44 -13.89 15.12
N PRO A 155 -7.50 -15.22 15.31
CA PRO A 155 -6.99 -15.83 16.55
C PRO A 155 -5.46 -15.96 16.67
N LYS A 156 -4.69 -15.79 15.59
CA LYS A 156 -3.27 -16.20 15.54
C LYS A 156 -2.33 -15.12 14.98
N ALA A 157 -2.77 -14.44 13.93
CA ALA A 157 -2.05 -13.31 13.34
C ALA A 157 -3.07 -12.40 12.68
N ASP A 158 -2.71 -11.14 12.53
CA ASP A 158 -3.56 -10.11 11.97
C ASP A 158 -3.66 -10.32 10.46
N CYS A 159 -4.89 -10.41 9.97
CA CYS A 159 -5.20 -10.69 8.57
C CYS A 159 -6.03 -9.53 8.01
N HIS A 160 -5.50 -8.32 8.14
CA HIS A 160 -6.26 -7.11 7.95
C HIS A 160 -6.06 -6.52 6.55
N LEU A 161 -7.11 -5.86 6.12
CA LEU A 161 -7.17 -5.05 4.93
C LEU A 161 -8.18 -3.96 5.23
N THR A 162 -7.96 -2.78 4.70
CA THR A 162 -8.93 -1.70 4.81
C THR A 162 -9.91 -1.76 3.65
N GLY A 163 -11.15 -1.39 3.92
CA GLY A 163 -12.18 -1.11 2.93
C GLY A 163 -12.57 0.36 2.96
N TYR A 164 -12.93 0.90 1.80
CA TYR A 164 -13.36 2.30 1.64
C TYR A 164 -14.51 2.37 0.64
N PHE A 165 -15.36 3.39 0.76
CA PHE A 165 -16.46 3.66 -0.20
C PHE A 165 -17.43 2.48 -0.39
N SER A 166 -17.58 1.61 0.62
CA SER A 166 -18.55 0.50 0.60
C SER A 166 -19.13 0.24 1.97
N ASP A 167 -20.38 -0.20 2.03
CA ASP A 167 -21.08 -0.59 3.26
C ASP A 167 -20.82 -2.04 3.72
N TYR A 168 -19.76 -2.66 3.18
CA TYR A 168 -19.40 -4.04 3.46
C TYR A 168 -18.47 -4.17 4.68
N GLY A 169 -18.69 -5.20 5.49
CA GLY A 169 -17.76 -5.68 6.51
C GLY A 169 -18.13 -5.39 7.95
N GLN A 170 -19.25 -4.70 8.21
CA GLN A 170 -19.67 -4.35 9.57
C GLN A 170 -19.84 -5.61 10.45
N GLY A 171 -19.03 -5.72 11.50
CA GLY A 171 -19.01 -6.87 12.42
C GLY A 171 -18.52 -8.19 11.79
N LEU A 172 -17.84 -8.14 10.64
CA LEU A 172 -17.24 -9.32 10.00
C LEU A 172 -16.05 -9.82 10.83
N ALA A 173 -16.26 -10.92 11.56
CA ALA A 173 -15.17 -11.66 12.19
C ALA A 173 -14.23 -12.25 11.13
N GLY A 174 -12.93 -12.12 11.37
CA GLY A 174 -11.91 -12.65 10.47
C GLY A 174 -11.80 -14.17 10.53
N VAL A 175 -11.44 -14.77 9.41
CA VAL A 175 -10.94 -16.15 9.35
C VAL A 175 -9.43 -16.07 9.11
N TYR A 176 -8.65 -16.88 9.82
CA TYR A 176 -7.20 -16.83 9.72
C TYR A 176 -6.73 -17.05 8.27
N GLY A 177 -6.01 -16.05 7.75
CA GLY A 177 -5.45 -16.02 6.39
C GLY A 177 -6.45 -15.71 5.28
N ASP A 178 -7.72 -15.43 5.58
CA ASP A 178 -8.74 -15.18 4.55
C ASP A 178 -8.82 -13.69 4.21
N TYR A 179 -8.19 -13.33 3.10
CA TYR A 179 -8.25 -11.99 2.51
C TYR A 179 -9.22 -11.96 1.32
N GLU A 180 -9.50 -13.14 0.75
CA GLU A 180 -10.30 -13.35 -0.45
C GLU A 180 -11.76 -12.95 -0.22
N THR A 181 -12.34 -13.38 0.91
CA THR A 181 -13.72 -13.05 1.27
C THR A 181 -13.95 -11.55 1.44
N PRO A 182 -13.18 -10.83 2.29
CA PRO A 182 -13.41 -9.40 2.47
C PRO A 182 -13.08 -8.57 1.23
N SER A 183 -11.99 -8.87 0.51
CA SER A 183 -11.64 -8.13 -0.72
C SER A 183 -12.72 -8.27 -1.79
N LYS A 184 -13.24 -9.49 -2.00
CA LYS A 184 -14.36 -9.74 -2.91
C LYS A 184 -15.63 -9.00 -2.47
N GLY A 185 -15.95 -9.01 -1.18
CA GLY A 185 -17.15 -8.35 -0.65
C GLY A 185 -17.13 -6.84 -0.85
N VAL A 186 -16.00 -6.18 -0.60
CA VAL A 186 -15.80 -4.76 -0.88
C VAL A 186 -16.01 -4.46 -2.36
N ARG A 187 -15.44 -5.27 -3.25
CA ARG A 187 -15.64 -5.13 -4.70
C ARG A 187 -17.10 -5.26 -5.11
N GLU A 188 -17.80 -6.28 -4.62
CA GLU A 188 -19.21 -6.52 -4.94
C GLU A 188 -20.10 -5.37 -4.44
N ALA A 189 -19.69 -4.68 -3.37
CA ALA A 189 -20.33 -3.47 -2.86
C ALA A 189 -19.89 -2.17 -3.57
N GLY A 190 -18.99 -2.23 -4.55
CA GLY A 190 -18.54 -1.07 -5.34
C GLY A 190 -17.45 -0.21 -4.69
N GLY A 191 -16.88 -0.67 -3.59
CA GLY A 191 -15.78 0.00 -2.89
C GLY A 191 -14.39 -0.40 -3.39
N ILE A 192 -13.38 0.09 -2.68
CA ILE A 192 -11.98 -0.28 -2.89
C ILE A 192 -11.35 -0.78 -1.59
N SER A 193 -10.34 -1.64 -1.70
CA SER A 193 -9.61 -2.19 -0.56
C SER A 193 -8.10 -2.07 -0.73
N MET A 194 -7.39 -1.95 0.38
CA MET A 194 -5.93 -1.99 0.46
C MET A 194 -5.52 -3.06 1.47
N LEU A 195 -4.60 -3.94 1.10
CA LEU A 195 -4.08 -4.93 2.06
C LEU A 195 -3.22 -4.23 3.11
N SER A 196 -3.46 -4.51 4.40
CA SER A 196 -2.78 -3.83 5.50
C SER A 196 -1.69 -4.73 6.09
N HIS A 197 -0.48 -4.16 6.26
CA HIS A 197 0.65 -4.72 7.02
C HIS A 197 0.77 -6.25 6.93
N VAL A 198 0.80 -6.76 5.69
CA VAL A 198 0.66 -8.20 5.40
C VAL A 198 1.82 -9.02 5.95
N GLY A 199 2.98 -8.39 6.19
CA GLY A 199 4.14 -9.00 6.84
C GLY A 199 3.81 -9.67 8.17
N GLU A 200 2.83 -9.13 8.92
CA GLU A 200 2.36 -9.72 10.18
C GLU A 200 1.74 -11.10 10.01
N TYR A 201 1.04 -11.31 8.90
CA TYR A 201 0.46 -12.61 8.56
C TYR A 201 1.52 -13.57 8.00
N VAL A 202 2.44 -13.05 7.19
CA VAL A 202 3.43 -13.85 6.45
C VAL A 202 4.45 -14.47 7.38
N TYR A 203 5.07 -13.67 8.26
CA TYR A 203 6.08 -14.11 9.20
C TYR A 203 5.84 -13.51 10.60
N THR A 204 5.60 -14.37 11.59
CA THR A 204 5.45 -13.92 12.98
C THR A 204 6.76 -13.38 13.57
N ASP A 205 7.91 -13.77 13.01
CA ASP A 205 9.27 -13.34 13.36
C ASP A 205 9.96 -12.58 12.22
N LYS A 206 9.18 -11.80 11.46
CA LYS A 206 9.57 -10.96 10.31
C LYS A 206 10.83 -10.09 10.48
N ASP A 207 11.24 -9.78 11.70
CA ASP A 207 12.43 -8.99 12.02
C ASP A 207 13.74 -9.79 12.02
N SER A 208 13.67 -11.11 11.84
CA SER A 208 14.85 -11.97 11.88
C SER A 208 15.69 -11.85 10.61
N ALA A 209 16.98 -12.19 10.73
CA ALA A 209 17.89 -12.30 9.59
C ALA A 209 17.45 -13.37 8.56
N ASP A 210 16.52 -14.26 8.93
CA ASP A 210 15.96 -15.27 8.05
C ASP A 210 14.88 -14.69 7.11
N HIS A 211 14.39 -13.48 7.37
CA HIS A 211 13.29 -12.86 6.63
C HIS A 211 13.64 -11.48 6.04
N VAL A 212 14.34 -10.63 6.79
CA VAL A 212 14.75 -9.31 6.29
C VAL A 212 15.70 -9.44 5.11
N GLY A 213 15.39 -8.77 4.00
CA GLY A 213 16.19 -8.84 2.77
C GLY A 213 16.09 -10.18 2.03
N GLN A 214 15.21 -11.10 2.45
CA GLN A 214 15.04 -12.42 1.85
C GLN A 214 13.77 -12.49 1.01
N LYS A 215 13.76 -13.40 0.03
CA LYS A 215 12.55 -13.71 -0.73
C LYS A 215 11.48 -14.27 0.20
N VAL A 216 10.25 -13.79 0.03
CA VAL A 216 9.08 -14.38 0.65
C VAL A 216 8.69 -15.66 -0.11
N ASP A 217 8.16 -16.64 0.62
CA ASP A 217 7.67 -17.89 0.03
C ASP A 217 6.70 -17.60 -1.14
N ASP A 218 6.91 -18.28 -2.26
CA ASP A 218 6.13 -18.08 -3.48
C ASP A 218 4.64 -18.34 -3.26
N TYR A 219 4.28 -19.17 -2.29
CA TYR A 219 2.91 -19.35 -1.83
C TYR A 219 2.23 -18.03 -1.47
N TYR A 220 2.87 -17.18 -0.65
CA TYR A 220 2.28 -15.90 -0.23
C TYR A 220 2.23 -14.92 -1.40
N ALA A 221 3.29 -14.87 -2.21
CA ALA A 221 3.30 -14.03 -3.41
C ALA A 221 2.18 -14.42 -4.39
N ASN A 222 1.91 -15.72 -4.58
CA ASN A 222 0.79 -16.20 -5.39
C ASN A 222 -0.56 -15.83 -4.78
N LYS A 223 -0.75 -16.07 -3.47
CA LYS A 223 -1.98 -15.73 -2.74
C LYS A 223 -2.35 -14.25 -2.91
N PHE A 224 -1.40 -13.35 -2.64
CA PHE A 224 -1.64 -11.92 -2.74
C PHE A 224 -1.74 -11.43 -4.19
N ALA A 225 -0.97 -11.99 -5.13
CA ALA A 225 -1.15 -11.70 -6.54
C ALA A 225 -2.55 -12.10 -7.04
N ARG A 226 -3.09 -13.26 -6.61
CA ARG A 226 -4.46 -13.66 -6.93
C ARG A 226 -5.48 -12.65 -6.45
N LEU A 227 -5.35 -12.11 -5.24
CA LEU A 227 -6.28 -11.12 -4.71
C LEU A 227 -6.40 -9.89 -5.61
N PHE A 228 -5.27 -9.38 -6.11
CA PHE A 228 -5.25 -8.25 -7.04
C PHE A 228 -5.82 -8.61 -8.42
N LEU A 229 -5.47 -9.78 -8.95
CA LEU A 229 -5.98 -10.24 -10.25
C LEU A 229 -7.50 -10.47 -10.21
N ASP A 230 -7.98 -11.15 -9.16
CA ASP A 230 -9.38 -11.52 -9.00
C ASP A 230 -10.26 -10.33 -8.64
N ASN A 231 -9.68 -9.24 -8.11
CA ASN A 231 -10.39 -8.02 -7.72
C ASN A 231 -9.80 -6.77 -8.39
N ALA A 232 -9.31 -6.92 -9.63
CA ALA A 232 -8.71 -5.83 -10.39
C ALA A 232 -9.64 -4.59 -10.43
N GLY A 233 -9.06 -3.42 -10.15
CA GLY A 233 -9.79 -2.14 -10.05
C GLY A 233 -10.52 -1.91 -8.72
N SER A 234 -10.53 -2.87 -7.79
CA SER A 234 -11.11 -2.69 -6.44
C SER A 234 -10.10 -2.97 -5.34
N SER A 235 -9.32 -4.04 -5.41
CA SER A 235 -8.14 -4.19 -4.54
C SER A 235 -7.01 -3.39 -5.14
N VAL A 236 -6.81 -2.16 -4.65
CA VAL A 236 -5.96 -1.15 -5.31
C VAL A 236 -4.48 -1.30 -4.98
N GLY A 237 -4.14 -1.97 -3.88
CA GLY A 237 -2.75 -2.14 -3.51
C GLY A 237 -2.54 -2.69 -2.10
N MET A 238 -1.33 -2.49 -1.57
CA MET A 238 -0.94 -2.95 -0.24
C MET A 238 -0.09 -1.91 0.50
N GLY A 239 -0.15 -1.97 1.82
CA GLY A 239 0.84 -1.34 2.69
C GLY A 239 2.22 -1.95 2.44
N ILE A 240 3.18 -1.10 2.08
CA ILE A 240 4.59 -1.51 1.94
C ILE A 240 5.42 -1.10 3.15
N ASN A 241 4.93 -0.14 3.95
CA ASN A 241 5.54 0.29 5.20
C ASN A 241 4.44 0.86 6.10
N SER A 242 4.44 0.47 7.37
CA SER A 242 3.48 1.00 8.35
C SER A 242 4.11 1.23 9.72
N ALA A 243 3.58 2.21 10.46
CA ALA A 243 4.06 2.57 11.79
C ALA A 243 5.60 2.73 11.81
N THR A 244 6.29 2.08 12.74
CA THR A 244 7.76 2.11 12.84
C THR A 244 8.47 1.16 11.88
N ASP A 245 7.76 0.61 10.89
CA ASP A 245 8.21 -0.40 9.93
C ASP A 245 8.59 -1.76 10.53
N ALA A 246 8.52 -1.93 11.86
CA ALA A 246 8.81 -3.20 12.54
C ALA A 246 7.87 -4.36 12.11
N HIS A 247 6.75 -4.05 11.47
CA HIS A 247 5.75 -5.04 11.08
C HIS A 247 5.65 -5.28 9.57
N THR A 248 6.44 -4.54 8.79
CA THR A 248 6.34 -4.48 7.34
C THR A 248 7.69 -4.62 6.63
N ARG A 249 8.80 -4.91 7.34
CA ARG A 249 10.16 -4.97 6.77
C ARG A 249 10.30 -5.87 5.53
N CYS A 250 9.48 -6.92 5.43
CA CYS A 250 9.48 -7.86 4.31
C CYS A 250 8.54 -7.45 3.17
N ASP A 251 7.69 -6.43 3.36
CA ASP A 251 6.56 -6.16 2.50
C ASP A 251 6.99 -5.54 1.17
N ARG A 252 8.14 -4.87 1.10
CA ARG A 252 8.70 -4.36 -0.17
C ARG A 252 9.12 -5.50 -1.09
N ILE A 253 9.79 -6.52 -0.56
CA ILE A 253 10.19 -7.69 -1.34
C ILE A 253 8.95 -8.51 -1.76
N LEU A 254 7.99 -8.68 -0.85
CA LEU A 254 6.72 -9.32 -1.20
C LEU A 254 6.00 -8.54 -2.31
N TYR A 255 5.94 -7.22 -2.20
CA TYR A 255 5.38 -6.34 -3.21
C TYR A 255 6.07 -6.53 -4.56
N ASP A 256 7.41 -6.57 -4.60
CA ASP A 256 8.16 -6.87 -5.82
C ASP A 256 7.85 -8.25 -6.42
N GLN A 257 7.67 -9.27 -5.59
CA GLN A 257 7.28 -10.62 -6.04
C GLN A 257 5.83 -10.63 -6.57
N ILE A 258 4.94 -9.84 -5.99
CA ILE A 258 3.56 -9.66 -6.47
C ILE A 258 3.55 -8.91 -7.80
N LEU A 259 4.35 -7.84 -7.96
CA LEU A 259 4.48 -7.10 -9.23
C LEU A 259 4.97 -8.01 -10.35
N GLN A 260 5.92 -8.90 -10.07
CA GLN A 260 6.40 -9.93 -11.03
C GLN A 260 5.32 -10.90 -11.50
N LYS A 261 4.22 -11.04 -10.74
CA LYS A 261 3.09 -11.93 -11.06
C LYS A 261 1.90 -11.18 -11.66
N THR A 262 1.68 -9.94 -11.23
CA THR A 262 0.49 -9.15 -11.59
C THR A 262 0.71 -8.33 -12.86
N ILE A 263 1.87 -7.68 -13.04
CA ILE A 263 2.15 -6.85 -14.22
C ILE A 263 2.04 -7.66 -15.52
N PRO A 264 2.60 -8.88 -15.64
CA PRO A 264 2.44 -9.67 -16.86
C PRO A 264 1.00 -10.06 -17.18
N ASN A 265 0.12 -10.02 -16.18
CA ASN A 265 -1.31 -10.30 -16.28
C ASN A 265 -2.16 -9.02 -16.39
N GLY A 266 -1.52 -7.86 -16.60
CA GLY A 266 -2.21 -6.59 -16.89
C GLY A 266 -2.75 -5.85 -15.67
N VAL A 267 -2.29 -6.19 -14.46
CA VAL A 267 -2.69 -5.50 -13.21
C VAL A 267 -1.45 -4.95 -12.52
N VAL A 268 -1.53 -3.70 -12.06
CA VAL A 268 -0.46 -3.05 -11.29
C VAL A 268 -1.06 -2.64 -9.94
N PRO A 269 -0.85 -3.40 -8.86
CA PRO A 269 -1.20 -2.94 -7.52
C PRO A 269 -0.26 -1.82 -7.08
N TRP A 270 -0.76 -0.91 -6.24
CA TRP A 270 -0.02 0.25 -5.74
C TRP A 270 0.55 0.03 -4.34
N GLY A 271 1.62 0.75 -4.00
CA GLY A 271 2.22 0.77 -2.67
C GLY A 271 1.71 1.93 -1.83
N PHE A 272 1.37 1.67 -0.57
CA PHE A 272 0.88 2.66 0.37
C PHE A 272 1.68 2.64 1.68
N CYS A 273 1.69 3.79 2.36
CA CYS A 273 2.21 3.95 3.72
C CYS A 273 1.10 4.48 4.63
N PHE A 274 1.08 4.02 5.88
CA PHE A 274 0.08 4.42 6.87
C PHE A 274 0.56 4.17 8.30
N SER A 275 -0.04 4.85 9.28
CA SER A 275 0.45 4.78 10.67
C SER A 275 -0.10 3.59 11.44
N ASP A 276 -1.29 3.09 11.09
CA ASP A 276 -2.01 2.11 11.91
C ASP A 276 -2.15 2.57 13.37
N SER A 277 -2.42 3.88 13.52
CA SER A 277 -2.27 4.55 14.79
C SER A 277 -3.38 4.19 15.77
N HIS A 278 -2.99 3.66 16.92
CA HIS A 278 -3.88 3.42 18.04
C HIS A 278 -3.76 4.49 19.14
N ASP A 279 -2.70 5.30 19.14
CA ASP A 279 -2.42 6.32 20.14
C ASP A 279 -1.85 7.62 19.52
N VAL A 280 -1.65 8.63 20.38
CA VAL A 280 -1.15 9.96 20.00
C VAL A 280 0.22 9.91 19.31
N ARG A 281 1.13 9.09 19.82
CA ARG A 281 2.47 8.97 19.27
C ARG A 281 2.32 8.44 17.85
N ALA A 282 1.48 7.40 17.70
CA ALA A 282 0.93 6.78 16.49
C ALA A 282 0.98 7.60 15.19
N LEU A 283 0.35 8.77 15.28
CA LEU A 283 -0.46 9.35 14.20
C LEU A 283 0.32 9.78 12.95
N ASN A 284 1.63 10.00 13.06
CA ASN A 284 2.41 10.56 11.97
C ASN A 284 3.68 9.80 11.65
N ASP A 285 3.75 8.49 11.95
CA ASP A 285 4.91 7.70 11.52
C ASP A 285 5.01 7.56 10.02
N ALA A 286 3.87 7.36 9.37
CA ALA A 286 3.77 7.01 7.98
C ALA A 286 2.42 7.43 7.40
N TYR A 287 2.45 7.88 6.16
CA TYR A 287 1.30 8.42 5.46
C TYR A 287 1.47 8.28 3.95
N THR A 288 0.40 8.50 3.20
CA THR A 288 0.45 8.53 1.74
C THR A 288 0.22 9.96 1.28
N MET A 289 0.98 10.46 0.32
CA MET A 289 0.70 11.72 -0.35
C MET A 289 -0.09 11.46 -1.62
N LEU A 290 -1.31 11.97 -1.73
CA LEU A 290 -2.13 11.87 -2.93
C LEU A 290 -1.89 13.06 -3.85
N MET A 291 -1.70 12.79 -5.14
CA MET A 291 -1.69 13.81 -6.18
C MET A 291 -3.11 13.93 -6.73
N MET A 292 -3.73 15.09 -6.54
CA MET A 292 -5.14 15.30 -6.87
C MET A 292 -5.34 16.58 -7.67
N LYS A 293 -6.17 16.50 -8.71
CA LYS A 293 -6.54 17.66 -9.52
C LYS A 293 -7.38 18.66 -8.73
N ASP A 294 -8.45 18.15 -8.14
CA ASP A 294 -9.38 18.92 -7.32
C ASP A 294 -9.41 18.33 -5.90
N PHE A 295 -9.57 19.19 -4.89
CA PHE A 295 -9.61 18.77 -3.49
C PHE A 295 -11.00 18.21 -3.11
N ASP A 296 -11.30 16.98 -3.55
CA ASP A 296 -12.57 16.31 -3.28
C ASP A 296 -12.45 14.77 -3.18
N MET A 297 -13.54 14.11 -2.77
CA MET A 297 -13.58 12.64 -2.60
C MET A 297 -13.48 11.86 -3.91
N ALA A 298 -13.89 12.44 -5.04
CA ALA A 298 -13.78 11.76 -6.33
C ALA A 298 -12.30 11.64 -6.72
N ASN A 299 -11.53 12.69 -6.49
CA ASN A 299 -10.09 12.70 -6.72
C ASN A 299 -9.34 11.86 -5.69
N VAL A 300 -9.75 11.81 -4.41
CA VAL A 300 -9.15 10.88 -3.43
C VAL A 300 -9.27 9.44 -3.93
N ARG A 301 -10.49 9.02 -4.31
CA ARG A 301 -10.73 7.67 -4.86
C ARG A 301 -9.91 7.44 -6.14
N ALA A 302 -9.92 8.39 -7.07
CA ALA A 302 -9.18 8.27 -8.33
C ALA A 302 -7.67 8.14 -8.10
N SER A 303 -7.08 8.91 -7.18
CA SER A 303 -5.66 8.82 -6.86
C SER A 303 -5.29 7.46 -6.25
N MET A 304 -6.15 6.89 -5.41
CA MET A 304 -5.98 5.53 -4.88
C MET A 304 -6.10 4.46 -5.97
N GLU A 305 -7.08 4.58 -6.88
CA GLU A 305 -7.31 3.60 -7.95
C GLU A 305 -6.22 3.63 -9.04
N ASN A 306 -5.63 4.80 -9.31
CA ASN A 306 -4.67 5.00 -10.40
C ASN A 306 -3.20 5.13 -9.94
N GLY A 307 -2.93 5.04 -8.64
CA GLY A 307 -1.56 5.14 -8.13
C GLY A 307 -0.98 6.55 -8.23
N TRP A 308 -1.81 7.59 -8.23
CA TRP A 308 -1.36 8.98 -8.23
C TRP A 308 -0.96 9.38 -6.81
N SER A 309 0.08 8.73 -6.29
CA SER A 309 0.49 8.89 -4.90
C SER A 309 1.95 8.57 -4.67
N PHE A 310 2.45 9.02 -3.52
CA PHE A 310 3.73 8.61 -2.95
C PHE A 310 3.52 8.05 -1.55
N ALA A 311 4.21 6.97 -1.22
CA ALA A 311 4.15 6.38 0.11
C ALA A 311 5.29 6.96 0.95
N VAL A 312 5.03 7.49 2.13
CA VAL A 312 6.00 8.26 2.92
C VAL A 312 6.06 7.73 4.35
N SER A 313 7.27 7.60 4.89
CA SER A 313 7.48 7.17 6.27
C SER A 313 8.68 7.87 6.89
N HIS A 314 8.58 8.15 8.18
CA HIS A 314 9.73 8.57 9.01
C HIS A 314 10.63 7.39 9.37
N TYR A 315 10.13 6.15 9.18
CA TYR A 315 10.81 4.91 9.57
C TYR A 315 11.08 4.03 8.34
N SER A 316 12.28 3.45 8.27
CA SER A 316 12.59 2.42 7.28
C SER A 316 13.74 1.55 7.76
N ASN A 317 13.42 0.29 8.02
CA ASN A 317 14.37 -0.77 8.37
C ASN A 317 14.48 -1.81 7.22
N GLY A 318 14.06 -1.43 6.01
CA GLY A 318 14.01 -2.35 4.88
C GLY A 318 15.37 -2.65 4.27
N VAL A 319 15.45 -3.82 3.65
CA VAL A 319 16.62 -4.28 2.92
C VAL A 319 16.15 -4.88 1.61
N GLU A 320 16.77 -4.46 0.51
CA GLU A 320 16.52 -4.99 -0.83
C GLU A 320 17.19 -6.38 -0.99
N LEU A 321 16.75 -7.20 -1.96
CA LEU A 321 17.20 -8.59 -2.13
C LEU A 321 18.72 -8.76 -2.32
N ASN A 322 19.41 -7.71 -2.75
CA ASN A 322 20.87 -7.72 -2.87
C ASN A 322 21.59 -7.26 -1.59
N GLY A 323 20.88 -7.17 -0.46
CA GLY A 323 21.42 -6.86 0.86
C GLY A 323 21.64 -5.37 1.11
N MET A 324 21.14 -4.48 0.24
CA MET A 324 21.28 -3.05 0.40
C MET A 324 20.14 -2.49 1.27
N GLU A 325 20.48 -1.91 2.42
CA GLU A 325 19.55 -1.20 3.30
C GLU A 325 18.89 -0.02 2.57
N GLU A 326 17.59 0.20 2.79
CA GLU A 326 16.84 1.35 2.26
C GLU A 326 17.44 2.67 2.74
N ILE A 327 17.65 2.79 4.06
CA ILE A 327 18.38 3.89 4.71
C ILE A 327 19.60 3.32 5.43
N PRO A 328 20.80 3.36 4.81
CA PRO A 328 22.03 2.95 5.46
C PRO A 328 22.27 3.61 6.82
N GLY A 329 22.39 2.80 7.87
CA GLY A 329 22.62 3.28 9.23
C GLY A 329 21.43 3.99 9.88
N PHE A 330 20.19 3.66 9.48
CA PHE A 330 18.98 4.15 10.13
C PHE A 330 18.98 3.89 11.64
N ASP A 331 18.51 4.88 12.40
CA ASP A 331 18.43 4.85 13.86
C ASP A 331 16.99 5.17 14.28
N GLU A 332 16.25 4.14 14.67
CA GLU A 332 14.85 4.24 15.10
C GLU A 332 14.69 5.09 16.37
N ASP A 333 15.64 4.98 17.31
CA ASP A 333 15.61 5.72 18.58
C ASP A 333 15.74 7.23 18.31
N LYS A 334 16.56 7.62 17.33
CA LYS A 334 16.69 9.03 16.91
C LYS A 334 15.36 9.63 16.48
N VAL A 335 14.54 8.90 15.71
CA VAL A 335 13.23 9.39 15.25
C VAL A 335 12.33 9.72 16.45
N TYR A 336 12.38 8.88 17.49
CA TYR A 336 11.61 9.07 18.71
C TYR A 336 12.16 10.19 19.60
N ASP A 337 13.46 10.15 19.90
CA ASP A 337 14.13 11.05 20.84
C ASP A 337 14.13 12.51 20.35
N GLU A 338 14.34 12.70 19.04
CA GLU A 338 14.33 14.02 18.40
C GLU A 338 12.93 14.42 17.88
N LYS A 339 11.94 13.53 18.00
CA LYS A 339 10.55 13.71 17.54
C LYS A 339 10.47 14.09 16.06
N LEU A 340 11.27 13.43 15.22
CA LEU A 340 11.33 13.74 13.80
C LEU A 340 9.98 13.52 13.10
N TYR A 341 9.16 12.59 13.61
CA TYR A 341 7.78 12.36 13.19
C TYR A 341 6.82 13.55 13.41
N LEU A 342 7.23 14.63 14.08
CA LEU A 342 6.44 15.87 14.18
C LEU A 342 6.88 16.94 13.18
N LEU A 343 7.96 16.71 12.44
CA LEU A 343 8.51 17.68 11.49
C LEU A 343 7.93 17.45 10.09
N ASP A 344 7.59 18.54 9.43
CA ASP A 344 7.03 18.54 8.06
C ASP A 344 8.13 18.69 7.00
N ASN A 345 9.13 17.80 7.07
CA ASN A 345 10.32 17.84 6.21
C ASN A 345 10.79 16.45 5.77
N THR A 346 9.88 15.49 5.65
CA THR A 346 10.19 14.21 4.98
C THR A 346 10.67 14.47 3.55
N PRO A 347 11.43 13.54 2.95
CA PRO A 347 11.70 13.56 1.52
C PRO A 347 10.40 13.63 0.72
N MET A 348 10.38 14.41 -0.37
CA MET A 348 9.22 14.50 -1.24
C MET A 348 9.61 14.67 -2.70
N VAL A 349 8.92 13.95 -3.58
CA VAL A 349 9.03 14.14 -5.04
C VAL A 349 8.09 15.28 -5.44
N THR A 350 8.61 16.24 -6.22
CA THR A 350 7.87 17.41 -6.68
C THR A 350 7.68 17.44 -8.20
N ARG A 351 8.46 16.66 -8.95
CA ARG A 351 8.30 16.50 -10.40
C ARG A 351 8.89 15.18 -10.87
N ILE A 352 8.26 14.59 -11.88
CA ILE A 352 8.80 13.46 -12.63
C ILE A 352 8.66 13.74 -14.12
N ASP A 353 9.76 13.63 -14.85
CA ASP A 353 9.81 13.75 -16.30
C ASP A 353 10.34 12.44 -16.92
N VAL A 354 9.54 11.82 -17.78
CA VAL A 354 9.92 10.60 -18.51
C VAL A 354 10.18 10.94 -19.97
N ASP A 355 11.39 10.65 -20.45
CA ASP A 355 11.78 10.78 -21.86
C ASP A 355 11.87 9.39 -22.48
N GLN A 356 10.86 9.02 -23.28
CA GLN A 356 10.75 7.70 -23.93
C GLN A 356 11.87 7.47 -24.95
N ASP A 357 12.29 8.52 -25.66
CA ASP A 357 13.29 8.40 -26.72
C ASP A 357 14.68 8.17 -26.13
N LYS A 358 14.98 8.85 -25.01
CA LYS A 358 16.25 8.67 -24.28
C LYS A 358 16.22 7.53 -23.27
N GLY A 359 15.04 6.98 -22.95
CA GLY A 359 14.89 5.99 -21.89
C GLY A 359 15.34 6.53 -20.53
N THR A 360 14.95 7.76 -20.19
CA THR A 360 15.34 8.41 -18.93
C THR A 360 14.16 8.78 -18.08
N ILE A 361 14.31 8.63 -16.76
CA ILE A 361 13.37 9.10 -15.75
C ILE A 361 14.13 10.13 -14.90
N ARG A 362 13.72 11.40 -15.01
CA ARG A 362 14.24 12.50 -14.21
C ARG A 362 13.25 12.78 -13.07
N ILE A 363 13.79 13.02 -11.88
CA ILE A 363 13.02 13.40 -10.71
C ILE A 363 13.54 14.72 -10.15
N GLU A 364 12.64 15.52 -9.63
CA GLU A 364 12.93 16.66 -8.77
C GLU A 364 12.21 16.48 -7.44
N GLY A 365 12.78 17.02 -6.36
CA GLY A 365 12.22 16.86 -5.04
C GLY A 365 12.89 17.71 -3.97
N THR A 366 12.41 17.56 -2.75
CA THR A 366 12.87 18.30 -1.57
C THR A 366 13.28 17.33 -0.45
N ASN A 367 14.14 17.81 0.46
CA ASN A 367 14.55 17.12 1.68
C ASN A 367 15.14 15.72 1.47
N PHE A 368 15.80 15.49 0.33
CA PHE A 368 16.47 14.22 0.06
C PHE A 368 17.93 14.45 -0.36
N ASP A 369 18.80 13.54 0.06
CA ASP A 369 20.22 13.51 -0.29
C ASP A 369 20.63 12.24 -1.02
N ARG A 370 19.70 11.29 -1.16
CA ARG A 370 19.90 10.00 -1.82
C ARG A 370 18.65 9.56 -2.56
N ILE A 371 18.87 8.88 -3.68
CA ILE A 371 17.84 8.11 -4.40
C ILE A 371 18.34 6.69 -4.64
N THR A 372 17.44 5.72 -4.53
CA THR A 372 17.70 4.34 -4.91
C THR A 372 16.66 3.87 -5.91
N TRP A 373 17.14 3.29 -7.01
CA TRP A 373 16.34 2.68 -8.07
C TRP A 373 16.40 1.16 -7.91
N VAL A 374 15.24 0.51 -8.02
CA VAL A 374 15.05 -0.91 -7.75
C VAL A 374 14.28 -1.55 -8.89
N SER A 375 14.69 -2.74 -9.29
CA SER A 375 13.97 -3.59 -10.26
C SER A 375 14.06 -5.05 -9.81
N ASN A 376 12.94 -5.76 -9.82
CA ASN A 376 12.82 -7.14 -9.34
C ASN A 376 13.44 -7.34 -7.94
N GLY A 377 13.15 -6.40 -7.04
CA GLY A 377 13.63 -6.37 -5.65
C GLY A 377 15.14 -6.17 -5.47
N ASN A 378 15.90 -5.86 -6.52
CA ASN A 378 17.32 -5.56 -6.41
C ASN A 378 17.59 -4.10 -6.72
N VAL A 379 18.45 -3.46 -5.93
CA VAL A 379 18.95 -2.13 -6.28
C VAL A 379 19.71 -2.22 -7.60
N ILE A 380 19.30 -1.41 -8.58
CA ILE A 380 19.95 -1.28 -9.88
C ILE A 380 20.82 -0.03 -9.97
N LYS A 381 20.55 0.99 -9.15
CA LYS A 381 21.38 2.20 -9.02
C LYS A 381 21.08 2.90 -7.70
N ARG A 382 22.12 3.39 -7.03
CA ARG A 382 22.00 4.32 -5.89
C ARG A 382 22.86 5.54 -6.16
N GLU A 383 22.32 6.71 -5.89
CA GLU A 383 23.03 7.98 -5.97
C GLU A 383 22.89 8.70 -4.62
N GLU A 384 24.00 9.27 -4.14
CA GLU A 384 24.11 9.87 -2.80
C GLU A 384 24.75 11.26 -2.87
N ASN A 385 24.64 12.03 -1.80
CA ASN A 385 25.15 13.40 -1.68
C ASN A 385 24.49 14.37 -2.69
N ILE A 386 23.21 14.13 -2.98
CA ILE A 386 22.40 14.99 -3.83
C ILE A 386 22.09 16.28 -3.05
N THR A 387 22.43 17.42 -3.63
CA THR A 387 22.27 18.74 -2.97
C THR A 387 21.44 19.73 -3.79
N ASN A 388 21.15 19.40 -5.05
CA ASN A 388 20.39 20.23 -5.97
C ASN A 388 18.93 19.75 -6.13
N GLY A 389 18.49 18.77 -5.35
CA GLY A 389 17.12 18.24 -5.37
C GLY A 389 16.74 17.54 -6.67
N THR A 390 17.70 16.99 -7.41
CA THR A 390 17.48 16.38 -8.73
C THR A 390 18.23 15.05 -8.84
N ALA A 391 17.61 14.07 -9.49
CA ALA A 391 18.30 12.86 -9.94
C ALA A 391 17.79 12.38 -11.31
N THR A 392 18.55 11.51 -11.98
CA THR A 392 18.13 10.93 -13.26
C THR A 392 18.60 9.49 -13.40
N LEU A 393 17.66 8.61 -13.73
CA LEU A 393 17.96 7.27 -14.21
C LEU A 393 18.04 7.29 -15.73
N ASN A 394 19.09 6.68 -16.27
CA ASN A 394 19.21 6.34 -17.68
C ASN A 394 19.24 4.82 -17.80
N LEU A 395 18.24 4.24 -18.48
CA LEU A 395 18.07 2.79 -18.63
C LEU A 395 19.17 2.14 -19.50
N TYR A 396 19.95 2.95 -20.21
CA TYR A 396 21.06 2.52 -21.05
C TYR A 396 22.43 2.83 -20.44
N SER A 397 22.48 3.21 -19.15
CA SER A 397 23.74 3.49 -18.47
C SER A 397 24.52 2.20 -18.20
N ASP A 398 25.82 2.20 -18.50
CA ASP A 398 26.75 1.13 -18.12
C ASP A 398 27.03 1.10 -16.60
N GLU A 399 26.53 2.09 -15.85
CA GLU A 399 26.66 2.19 -14.39
C GLU A 399 25.58 1.42 -13.62
N LEU A 400 24.61 0.82 -14.32
CA LEU A 400 23.57 0.01 -13.67
C LEU A 400 24.18 -1.26 -13.08
N LEU A 401 23.83 -1.55 -11.83
CA LEU A 401 24.26 -2.78 -11.14
C LEU A 401 23.64 -4.03 -11.77
N ASN A 402 22.43 -3.91 -12.34
CA ASN A 402 21.74 -4.95 -13.07
C ASN A 402 20.84 -4.33 -14.16
N ASP A 403 20.59 -5.08 -15.23
CA ASP A 403 19.61 -4.71 -16.25
C ASP A 403 18.20 -4.66 -15.62
N PRO A 404 17.43 -3.56 -15.81
CA PRO A 404 16.06 -3.50 -15.35
C PRO A 404 15.18 -4.41 -16.20
N TYR A 405 14.17 -5.00 -15.57
CA TYR A 405 13.20 -5.85 -16.25
C TYR A 405 11.82 -5.71 -15.62
N LEU A 406 10.78 -5.69 -16.45
CA LEU A 406 9.35 -5.61 -16.13
C LEU A 406 8.88 -4.31 -15.46
N TYR A 407 9.62 -3.78 -14.49
CA TYR A 407 9.32 -2.50 -13.87
C TYR A 407 10.55 -1.90 -13.18
N ILE A 408 10.44 -0.62 -12.86
CA ILE A 408 11.35 0.09 -11.95
C ILE A 408 10.50 0.79 -10.92
N ARG A 409 10.90 0.70 -9.65
CA ARG A 409 10.45 1.61 -8.60
C ARG A 409 11.65 2.37 -8.05
N PHE A 410 11.39 3.49 -7.38
CA PHE A 410 12.44 4.22 -6.68
C PHE A 410 11.93 4.73 -5.35
N TYR A 411 12.88 5.08 -4.49
CA TYR A 411 12.62 5.84 -3.29
C TYR A 411 13.75 6.85 -3.07
N ILE A 412 13.37 8.00 -2.50
CA ILE A 412 14.29 9.04 -2.06
C ILE A 412 14.36 9.04 -0.54
N THR A 413 15.55 9.27 0.00
CA THR A 413 15.78 9.29 1.45
C THR A 413 16.46 10.59 1.85
N GLY A 414 16.22 11.03 3.07
CA GLY A 414 16.87 12.19 3.66
C GLY A 414 16.87 12.10 5.18
N GLU A 415 17.14 13.22 5.84
CA GLU A 415 17.31 13.25 7.30
C GLU A 415 16.07 12.77 8.06
N ASN A 416 14.87 13.04 7.53
CA ASN A 416 13.61 12.72 8.18
C ASN A 416 12.80 11.64 7.44
N GLY A 417 13.47 10.58 6.96
CA GLY A 417 12.79 9.37 6.49
C GLY A 417 12.92 9.12 4.99
N ILE A 418 11.84 8.62 4.40
CA ILE A 418 11.81 8.03 3.05
C ILE A 418 10.50 8.35 2.32
N CYS A 419 10.58 8.50 1.00
CA CYS A 419 9.43 8.64 0.10
C CYS A 419 9.59 7.66 -1.07
N TYR A 420 8.62 6.75 -1.21
CA TYR A 420 8.55 5.71 -2.23
C TYR A 420 7.61 6.14 -3.37
N ALA A 421 8.04 5.91 -4.61
CA ALA A 421 7.23 6.09 -5.81
C ALA A 421 6.54 4.80 -6.25
N GLN A 422 5.44 4.93 -6.99
CA GLN A 422 4.77 3.82 -7.66
C GLN A 422 5.64 3.24 -8.79
N PRO A 423 5.46 1.95 -9.16
CA PRO A 423 6.29 1.29 -10.16
C PRO A 423 6.00 1.79 -11.58
N PHE A 424 7.05 2.09 -12.31
CA PHE A 424 7.07 2.35 -13.75
C PHE A 424 7.15 1.01 -14.47
N VAL A 425 6.12 0.61 -15.20
CA VAL A 425 6.15 -0.64 -15.97
C VAL A 425 7.07 -0.46 -17.18
N LEU A 426 7.95 -1.43 -17.39
CA LEU A 426 8.86 -1.49 -18.52
C LEU A 426 8.44 -2.57 -19.50
N ASN A 427 8.36 -2.20 -20.78
CA ASN A 427 8.33 -3.15 -21.89
C ASN A 427 9.49 -2.89 -22.84
N VAL A 428 9.89 -3.88 -23.64
CA VAL A 428 10.86 -3.72 -24.72
C VAL A 428 10.11 -3.58 -26.04
N GLU A 429 10.44 -2.58 -26.86
CA GLU A 429 9.77 -2.31 -28.12
C GLU A 429 9.85 -3.52 -29.08
N GLY A 430 8.67 -4.05 -29.43
CA GLY A 430 8.53 -5.24 -30.27
C GLY A 430 8.57 -6.57 -29.51
N GLU A 431 8.62 -6.54 -28.19
CA GLU A 431 8.42 -7.71 -27.32
C GLU A 431 7.05 -7.61 -26.65
N GLU A 432 6.38 -8.77 -26.50
CA GLU A 432 5.15 -8.90 -25.72
C GLU A 432 5.49 -9.44 -24.34
N ILE A 433 4.94 -8.81 -23.30
CA ILE A 433 5.03 -9.33 -21.94
C ILE A 433 4.14 -10.59 -21.89
N THR A 434 4.76 -11.75 -21.75
CA THR A 434 4.03 -13.02 -21.69
C THR A 434 3.34 -13.14 -20.34
N PRO A 435 2.02 -13.37 -20.29
CA PRO A 435 1.32 -13.64 -19.04
C PRO A 435 1.94 -14.80 -18.29
N VAL A 436 2.09 -14.65 -16.97
CA VAL A 436 2.60 -15.71 -16.11
C VAL A 436 1.47 -16.44 -15.41
N GLU A 437 1.62 -17.74 -15.22
CA GLU A 437 0.68 -18.51 -14.42
C GLU A 437 0.78 -18.09 -12.95
N VAL A 438 -0.35 -17.69 -12.36
CA VAL A 438 -0.49 -17.44 -10.93
C VAL A 438 -1.50 -18.44 -10.40
N PRO A 439 -1.05 -19.53 -9.75
CA PRO A 439 -1.93 -20.60 -9.30
C PRO A 439 -2.87 -20.11 -8.20
N GLU A 440 -4.10 -20.66 -8.19
CA GLU A 440 -5.02 -20.46 -7.08
C GLU A 440 -4.47 -21.11 -5.81
N THR A 441 -4.64 -20.43 -4.67
CA THR A 441 -4.26 -20.94 -3.36
C THR A 441 -5.48 -21.48 -2.63
N HIS A 442 -5.69 -22.80 -2.68
CA HIS A 442 -6.70 -23.48 -1.84
C HIS A 442 -6.08 -23.92 -0.52
N ASP A 443 -5.88 -22.94 0.35
CA ASP A 443 -5.15 -23.09 1.60
C ASP A 443 -6.06 -23.41 2.81
N ILE A 444 -5.46 -23.37 3.99
CA ILE A 444 -6.18 -23.54 5.26
C ILE A 444 -7.28 -22.48 5.44
N SER A 445 -7.08 -21.25 4.94
CA SER A 445 -8.06 -20.18 5.07
C SER A 445 -9.33 -20.49 4.27
N THR A 446 -9.17 -21.06 3.07
CA THR A 446 -10.29 -21.52 2.23
C THR A 446 -11.10 -22.61 2.95
N PHE A 447 -10.43 -23.61 3.52
CA PHE A 447 -11.09 -24.66 4.29
C PHE A 447 -11.80 -24.11 5.52
N LEU A 448 -11.14 -23.24 6.30
CA LEU A 448 -11.70 -22.63 7.50
C LEU A 448 -12.91 -21.74 7.18
N ARG A 449 -12.88 -20.99 6.08
CA ARG A 449 -14.02 -20.18 5.63
C ARG A 449 -15.20 -21.07 5.23
N GLY A 450 -14.95 -22.17 4.52
CA GLY A 450 -15.97 -23.16 4.20
C GLY A 450 -16.60 -23.78 5.46
N LEU A 451 -15.76 -24.18 6.42
CA LEU A 451 -16.20 -24.72 7.71
C LEU A 451 -17.02 -23.69 8.50
N ALA A 452 -16.55 -22.44 8.59
CA ALA A 452 -17.26 -21.36 9.27
C ALA A 452 -18.64 -21.12 8.63
N THR A 453 -18.72 -21.13 7.30
CA THR A 453 -19.97 -20.94 6.54
C THR A 453 -20.97 -22.05 6.82
N VAL A 454 -20.53 -23.31 6.74
CA VAL A 454 -21.40 -24.47 7.01
C VAL A 454 -21.84 -24.50 8.48
N THR A 455 -20.93 -24.19 9.40
CA THR A 455 -21.23 -24.15 10.84
C THR A 455 -22.22 -23.05 11.16
N ASP A 456 -22.05 -21.85 10.59
CA ASP A 456 -23.03 -20.78 10.75
C ASP A 456 -24.40 -21.23 10.22
N TRP A 457 -24.46 -21.80 9.02
CA TRP A 457 -25.72 -22.21 8.41
C TRP A 457 -26.47 -23.30 9.19
N LEU A 458 -25.75 -24.32 9.68
CA LEU A 458 -26.36 -25.46 10.37
C LEU A 458 -26.73 -25.14 11.82
N PHE A 459 -25.91 -24.35 12.54
CA PHE A 459 -26.01 -24.26 13.99
C PHE A 459 -26.31 -22.85 14.51
N PHE A 460 -25.92 -21.80 13.78
CA PHE A 460 -25.93 -20.43 14.32
C PHE A 460 -26.96 -19.54 13.65
N ARG A 461 -27.13 -19.64 12.33
CA ARG A 461 -27.97 -18.76 11.52
C ARG A 461 -29.45 -18.80 11.91
N PHE A 462 -29.94 -19.95 12.35
CA PHE A 462 -31.34 -20.14 12.73
C PHE A 462 -31.55 -20.34 14.24
N ASN A 463 -30.57 -19.95 15.06
CA ASN A 463 -30.59 -20.17 16.50
C ASN A 463 -30.87 -18.86 17.27
N PRO A 464 -32.02 -18.73 17.97
CA PRO A 464 -32.38 -17.52 18.71
C PRO A 464 -31.38 -17.10 19.80
N ILE A 465 -30.65 -18.05 20.39
CA ILE A 465 -29.60 -17.74 21.38
C ILE A 465 -28.43 -17.04 20.70
N ILE A 466 -28.06 -17.51 19.50
CA ILE A 466 -27.01 -16.86 18.70
C ILE A 466 -27.50 -15.50 18.21
N TRP A 467 -28.77 -15.35 17.86
CA TRP A 467 -29.31 -14.04 17.48
C TRP A 467 -29.17 -13.02 18.61
N LEU A 468 -29.51 -13.42 19.83
CA LEU A 468 -29.30 -12.59 21.01
C LEU A 468 -27.81 -12.29 21.22
N PHE A 469 -26.94 -13.28 21.04
CA PHE A 469 -25.49 -13.06 21.10
C PHE A 469 -25.02 -12.05 20.05
N LYS A 470 -25.40 -12.19 18.78
CA LYS A 470 -25.03 -11.26 17.70
C LYS A 470 -25.52 -9.84 18.01
N TYR A 471 -26.75 -9.70 18.52
CA TYR A 471 -27.27 -8.41 18.94
C TYR A 471 -26.46 -7.75 20.07
N VAL A 472 -26.14 -8.50 21.13
CA VAL A 472 -25.42 -7.96 22.30
C VAL A 472 -23.92 -7.77 22.02
N ALA A 473 -23.29 -8.73 21.34
CA ALA A 473 -21.84 -8.79 21.17
C ALA A 473 -21.36 -8.11 19.89
N LEU A 474 -22.14 -8.13 18.81
CA LEU A 474 -21.77 -7.54 17.52
C LEU A 474 -22.58 -6.27 17.18
N GLY A 475 -23.57 -5.92 17.99
CA GLY A 475 -24.27 -4.63 17.89
C GLY A 475 -25.31 -4.53 16.77
N TYR A 476 -25.70 -5.64 16.14
CA TYR A 476 -26.68 -5.63 15.04
C TYR A 476 -27.81 -6.64 15.19
N ASN A 477 -28.98 -6.31 14.64
CA ASN A 477 -30.09 -7.25 14.54
C ASN A 477 -29.88 -8.18 13.34
N VAL A 478 -29.90 -9.49 13.58
CA VAL A 478 -29.66 -10.51 12.55
C VAL A 478 -30.67 -10.48 11.40
N PHE A 479 -31.87 -9.94 11.62
CA PHE A 479 -32.90 -9.88 10.58
C PHE A 479 -32.61 -8.81 9.53
N ASP A 480 -31.90 -7.74 9.91
CA ASP A 480 -31.50 -6.67 8.99
C ASP A 480 -30.48 -7.17 7.97
N ARG A 481 -29.67 -8.16 8.38
CA ARG A 481 -28.57 -8.74 7.58
C ARG A 481 -28.78 -10.22 7.27
N PHE A 482 -30.03 -10.69 7.27
CA PHE A 482 -30.28 -12.14 7.27
C PHE A 482 -29.78 -12.85 6.01
N PHE A 483 -29.83 -12.18 4.85
CA PHE A 483 -29.36 -12.71 3.57
C PHE A 483 -27.99 -12.16 3.16
N HIS A 484 -27.64 -10.96 3.64
CA HIS A 484 -26.37 -10.28 3.39
C HIS A 484 -25.72 -9.93 4.74
N PRO A 485 -25.12 -10.91 5.44
CA PRO A 485 -24.67 -10.76 6.84
C PRO A 485 -23.66 -9.64 7.08
N TYR A 486 -23.00 -9.19 6.01
CA TYR A 486 -21.90 -8.23 6.08
C TYR A 486 -22.14 -6.97 5.24
N SER A 487 -23.30 -6.82 4.61
CA SER A 487 -23.70 -5.55 3.97
C SER A 487 -24.77 -4.90 4.83
N ASN A 488 -24.73 -3.56 4.94
CA ASN A 488 -25.74 -2.80 5.65
C ASN A 488 -26.96 -2.47 4.79
#